data_AF-A0A7V2JSH6-F1
#
_entry.id   AF-A0A7V2JSH6-F1
#
_cell.length_a   1.000
_cell.length_b   1.000
_cell.length_c   1.000
_cell.angle_alpha   90.00
_cell.angle_beta   90.00
_cell.angle_gamma   90.00
#
_symmetry.space_group_name_H-M   'P 1'
#
loop_
_entity.id
_entity.type
_entity.pdbx_description
1 polymer ?
#
loop_
_entity_poly.entity_id
_entity_poly.type
_entity_poly.pdbx_seq_one_letter_code
_entity_poly.pdbx_strand_id
1 'polypeptide(L)'
;MIVNSKDSHGLKEAGLWRQLRSYQPTGPVEGILAGQRIINFGSNNYLGLTHHPKVVKAAREALVKYGAGNGASRLISGNNPLYCELERELANIKGAEAALVFATGYQANLGVITALASRNDLILADRLNHASLVDGALLSKAKVKRYPHCDMKVVEDWLKVDGQYRRKFIVTDSVFSMDGDLAPLHALTAMAKKYNAVLIIDDAHGTGVLGRKGAGTAAHLQVKNIPVQIGTLSKALGSLGGFVTGSADLIDCLVNKSRTLIYSTALP
;
A
#
# COMPACT_ATOMS: atom_id res chain seq x y z
N MET A 1 -33.85 -8.54 7.49
CA MET A 1 -32.58 -8.70 8.22
C MET A 1 -32.18 -7.30 8.68
N ILE A 2 -32.47 -6.94 9.94
CA ILE A 2 -32.25 -5.59 10.45
C ILE A 2 -30.81 -5.54 10.94
N VAL A 3 -29.97 -4.76 10.25
CA VAL A 3 -28.65 -4.35 10.76
C VAL A 3 -28.90 -3.65 12.09
N ASN A 4 -28.37 -4.21 13.18
CA ASN A 4 -28.77 -3.89 14.54
C ASN A 4 -28.56 -2.39 14.84
N SER A 5 -29.64 -1.65 15.04
CA SER A 5 -29.60 -0.21 15.30
C SER A 5 -28.97 0.15 16.66
N LYS A 6 -28.85 -0.82 17.58
CA LYS A 6 -28.23 -0.59 18.89
C LYS A 6 -26.73 -0.27 18.79
N ASP A 7 -26.02 -0.89 17.85
CA ASP A 7 -24.58 -0.66 17.67
C ASP A 7 -24.29 0.75 17.13
N SER A 8 -25.24 1.36 16.41
CA SER A 8 -25.11 2.73 15.90
C SER A 8 -25.47 3.82 16.91
N HIS A 9 -26.28 3.52 17.94
CA HIS A 9 -26.59 4.49 19.01
C HIS A 9 -25.36 4.77 19.89
N GLY A 10 -24.61 3.71 20.26
CA GLY A 10 -23.37 3.87 21.03
C GLY A 10 -22.31 4.72 20.31
N LEU A 11 -22.24 4.65 18.97
CA LEU A 11 -21.33 5.51 18.19
C LEU A 11 -21.73 6.99 18.26
N LYS A 12 -23.03 7.31 18.29
CA LYS A 12 -23.50 8.70 18.40
C LYS A 12 -23.23 9.26 19.79
N GLU A 13 -23.53 8.50 20.84
CA GLU A 13 -23.28 8.88 22.23
C GLU A 13 -21.79 9.10 22.50
N ALA A 14 -20.91 8.27 21.92
CA ALA A 14 -19.46 8.41 22.03
C ALA A 14 -18.85 9.49 21.11
N GLY A 15 -19.64 10.20 20.30
CA GLY A 15 -19.13 11.18 19.33
C GLY A 15 -18.31 10.58 18.18
N LEU A 16 -18.41 9.26 17.95
CA LEU A 16 -17.69 8.51 16.92
C LEU A 16 -18.50 8.28 15.64
N TRP A 17 -19.72 8.85 15.59
CA TRP A 17 -20.60 8.72 14.43
C TRP A 17 -19.99 9.41 13.21
N ARG A 18 -19.81 8.65 12.12
CA ARG A 18 -19.25 9.13 10.85
C ARG A 18 -20.37 9.29 9.83
N GLN A 19 -20.33 10.38 9.08
CA GLN A 19 -21.28 10.64 8.00
C GLN A 19 -20.53 10.95 6.71
N LEU A 20 -21.02 10.39 5.61
CA LEU A 20 -20.58 10.80 4.28
C LEU A 20 -21.06 12.22 3.99
N ARG A 21 -20.17 13.05 3.48
CA ARG A 21 -20.47 14.41 3.03
C ARG A 21 -20.17 14.51 1.54
N SER A 22 -21.05 15.17 0.80
CA SER A 22 -20.80 15.45 -0.61
C SER A 22 -19.65 16.44 -0.74
N TYR A 23 -18.64 16.06 -1.53
CA TYR A 23 -17.47 16.86 -1.85
C TYR A 23 -17.33 16.93 -3.37
N GLN A 24 -17.33 18.14 -3.90
CA GLN A 24 -17.08 18.41 -5.32
C GLN A 24 -15.72 19.10 -5.46
N PRO A 25 -14.70 18.45 -6.04
CA PRO A 25 -13.44 19.11 -6.37
C PRO A 25 -13.68 20.23 -7.41
N THR A 26 -13.11 21.41 -7.17
CA THR A 26 -13.07 22.51 -8.15
C THR A 26 -11.65 22.79 -8.63
N GLY A 27 -10.66 22.12 -8.04
CA GLY A 27 -9.26 22.15 -8.40
C GLY A 27 -8.44 21.17 -7.56
N PRO A 28 -7.10 21.24 -7.63
CA PRO A 28 -6.23 20.31 -6.88
C PRO A 28 -6.27 20.54 -5.37
N VAL A 29 -6.60 21.76 -4.91
CA VAL A 29 -6.55 22.21 -3.50
C VAL A 29 -7.86 22.82 -3.00
N GLU A 30 -8.86 23.01 -3.87
CA GLU A 30 -10.13 23.64 -3.53
C GLU A 30 -11.30 22.75 -3.93
N GLY A 31 -12.43 22.94 -3.23
CA GLY A 31 -13.67 22.26 -3.56
C GLY A 31 -14.88 22.84 -2.84
N ILE A 32 -16.03 22.22 -3.08
CA ILE A 32 -17.29 22.54 -2.43
C ILE A 32 -17.63 21.36 -1.51
N LEU A 33 -17.64 21.60 -0.19
CA LEU A 33 -18.01 20.62 0.83
C LEU A 33 -19.34 21.05 1.45
N ALA A 34 -20.37 20.21 1.34
CA ALA A 34 -21.72 20.51 1.85
C ALA A 34 -22.25 21.91 1.42
N GLY A 35 -22.00 22.29 0.17
CA GLY A 35 -22.44 23.56 -0.42
C GLY A 35 -21.53 24.77 -0.12
N GLN A 36 -20.47 24.61 0.66
CA GLN A 36 -19.55 25.69 1.00
C GLN A 36 -18.21 25.53 0.27
N ARG A 37 -17.68 26.64 -0.28
CA ARG A 37 -16.33 26.67 -0.85
C ARG A 37 -15.30 26.54 0.27
N ILE A 38 -14.34 25.64 0.09
CA ILE A 38 -13.28 25.36 1.05
C ILE A 38 -11.91 25.24 0.37
N ILE A 39 -10.86 25.45 1.17
CA ILE A 39 -9.50 24.99 0.86
C ILE A 39 -9.32 23.63 1.53
N ASN A 40 -8.89 22.62 0.78
CA ASN A 40 -8.82 21.24 1.23
C ASN A 40 -7.43 20.88 1.79
N PHE A 41 -7.28 21.03 3.11
CA PHE A 41 -6.11 20.56 3.86
C PHE A 41 -6.18 19.07 4.27
N GLY A 42 -7.28 18.37 3.94
CA GLY A 42 -7.50 16.95 4.30
C GLY A 42 -7.28 15.98 3.14
N SER A 43 -6.66 16.42 2.03
CA SER A 43 -6.46 15.61 0.83
C SER A 43 -5.15 14.84 0.86
N ASN A 44 -5.13 13.65 0.25
CA ASN A 44 -3.90 12.91 -0.04
C ASN A 44 -3.29 13.23 -1.41
N ASN A 45 -3.85 14.19 -2.14
CA ASN A 45 -3.35 14.67 -3.43
C ASN A 45 -2.13 15.59 -3.25
N TYR A 46 -1.07 15.10 -2.61
CA TYR A 46 0.06 15.89 -2.12
C TYR A 46 0.72 16.78 -3.17
N LEU A 47 0.76 16.32 -4.44
CA LEU A 47 1.39 17.01 -5.55
C LEU A 47 0.41 17.69 -6.51
N GLY A 48 -0.90 17.64 -6.21
CA GLY A 48 -1.91 18.23 -7.10
C GLY A 48 -2.17 17.44 -8.40
N LEU A 49 -1.61 16.23 -8.56
CA LEU A 49 -1.58 15.53 -9.85
C LEU A 49 -2.93 15.09 -10.39
N THR A 50 -3.95 14.94 -9.54
CA THR A 50 -5.32 14.61 -9.98
C THR A 50 -5.89 15.58 -11.01
N HIS A 51 -5.43 16.84 -11.03
CA HIS A 51 -5.85 17.88 -11.96
C HIS A 51 -4.74 18.32 -12.92
N HIS A 52 -3.59 17.65 -12.91
CA HIS A 52 -2.47 18.06 -13.75
C HIS A 52 -2.82 17.84 -15.24
N PRO A 53 -2.67 18.86 -16.12
CA PRO A 53 -3.16 18.79 -17.50
C PRO A 53 -2.64 17.58 -18.30
N LYS A 54 -1.38 17.19 -18.08
CA LYS A 54 -0.79 16.01 -18.76
C LYS A 54 -1.42 14.70 -18.29
N VAL A 55 -1.78 14.58 -17.01
CA VAL A 55 -2.41 13.38 -16.43
C VAL A 55 -3.83 13.25 -16.98
N VAL A 56 -4.60 14.33 -16.95
CA VAL A 56 -5.97 14.36 -17.48
C VAL A 56 -5.98 14.05 -18.98
N LYS A 57 -5.04 14.61 -19.75
CA LYS A 57 -4.91 14.34 -21.18
C LYS A 57 -4.62 12.85 -21.44
N ALA A 58 -3.63 12.27 -20.75
CA ALA A 58 -3.28 10.85 -20.91
C ALA A 58 -4.46 9.93 -20.55
N ALA A 59 -5.20 10.24 -19.48
CA ALA A 59 -6.40 9.48 -19.10
C ALA A 59 -7.48 9.54 -20.20
N ARG A 60 -7.74 10.72 -20.78
CA ARG A 60 -8.71 10.87 -21.89
C ARG A 60 -8.31 10.06 -23.12
N GLU A 61 -7.03 10.10 -23.48
CA GLU A 61 -6.50 9.33 -24.61
C GLU A 61 -6.60 7.82 -24.37
N ALA A 62 -6.30 7.37 -23.15
CA ALA A 62 -6.44 5.97 -22.76
C ALA A 62 -7.90 5.51 -22.84
N LEU A 63 -8.86 6.31 -22.35
CA LEU A 63 -10.29 6.00 -22.43
C LEU A 63 -10.78 5.84 -23.88
N VAL A 64 -10.33 6.70 -24.80
CA VAL A 64 -10.71 6.61 -26.22
C VAL A 64 -10.09 5.38 -26.88
N LYS A 65 -8.83 5.06 -26.54
CA LYS A 65 -8.08 3.98 -27.20
C LYS A 65 -8.39 2.58 -26.66
N TYR A 66 -8.54 2.46 -25.33
CA TYR A 66 -8.64 1.17 -24.63
C TYR A 66 -10.01 0.93 -24.00
N GLY A 67 -10.89 1.93 -24.00
CA GLY A 67 -12.20 1.86 -23.36
C GLY A 67 -12.17 2.22 -21.87
N ALA A 68 -13.34 2.14 -21.23
CA ALA A 68 -13.53 2.58 -19.84
C ALA A 68 -13.11 1.56 -18.77
N GLY A 69 -12.74 0.34 -19.18
CA GLY A 69 -12.34 -0.72 -18.25
C GLY A 69 -11.95 -2.01 -18.95
N ASN A 70 -11.31 -2.90 -18.20
CA ASN A 70 -10.71 -4.12 -18.72
C ASN A 70 -11.63 -5.36 -18.69
N GLY A 71 -12.79 -5.29 -18.04
CA GLY A 71 -13.84 -6.33 -18.08
C GLY A 71 -13.51 -7.67 -17.40
N ALA A 72 -12.25 -7.93 -17.04
CA ALA A 72 -11.80 -9.16 -16.39
C ALA A 72 -10.59 -8.91 -15.48
N SER A 73 -10.15 -9.95 -14.77
CA SER A 73 -8.88 -9.93 -14.04
C SER A 73 -7.68 -9.93 -14.98
N ARG A 74 -6.51 -9.56 -14.45
CA ARG A 74 -5.24 -9.52 -15.18
C ARG A 74 -4.92 -10.85 -15.87
N LEU A 75 -5.19 -11.98 -15.22
CA LEU A 75 -4.83 -13.31 -15.72
C LEU A 75 -5.71 -13.85 -16.85
N ILE A 76 -6.88 -13.26 -17.09
CA ILE A 76 -7.81 -13.75 -18.10
C ILE A 76 -7.67 -12.92 -19.38
N SER A 77 -8.17 -11.68 -19.34
CA SER A 77 -8.14 -10.77 -20.49
C SER A 77 -7.97 -9.31 -20.07
N GLY A 78 -7.72 -9.04 -18.78
CA GLY A 78 -7.64 -7.68 -18.24
C GLY A 78 -6.23 -7.08 -18.18
N ASN A 79 -5.21 -7.76 -18.70
CA ASN A 79 -3.83 -7.25 -18.69
C ASN A 79 -3.57 -6.30 -19.86
N ASN A 80 -4.11 -5.08 -19.76
CA ASN A 80 -3.86 -3.98 -20.69
C ASN A 80 -2.34 -3.73 -20.92
N PRO A 81 -1.86 -3.43 -22.15
CA PRO A 81 -0.47 -3.08 -22.40
C PRO A 81 0.10 -1.97 -21.50
N LEU A 82 -0.74 -1.04 -21.04
CA LEU A 82 -0.36 0.03 -20.12
C LEU A 82 0.15 -0.49 -18.76
N TYR A 83 -0.23 -1.69 -18.34
CA TYR A 83 0.35 -2.32 -17.15
C TYR A 83 1.85 -2.53 -17.28
N CYS A 84 2.30 -3.08 -18.41
CA CYS A 84 3.71 -3.36 -18.64
C CYS A 84 4.55 -2.08 -18.69
N GLU A 85 3.98 -0.99 -19.22
CA GLU A 85 4.62 0.33 -19.22
C GLU A 85 4.72 0.88 -17.79
N LEU A 86 3.59 0.88 -17.06
CA LEU A 86 3.54 1.38 -15.69
C LEU A 86 4.45 0.58 -14.73
N GLU A 87 4.44 -0.75 -14.81
CA GLU A 87 5.23 -1.64 -13.96
C GLU A 87 6.74 -1.42 -14.17
N ARG A 88 7.16 -1.20 -15.42
CA ARG A 88 8.54 -0.83 -15.75
C ARG A 88 8.93 0.53 -15.17
N GLU A 89 8.09 1.55 -15.29
CA GLU A 89 8.36 2.86 -14.69
C GLU A 89 8.41 2.80 -13.16
N LEU A 90 7.53 2.01 -12.53
CA LEU A 90 7.54 1.80 -11.09
C LEU A 90 8.80 1.07 -10.62
N ALA A 91 9.21 0.00 -11.31
CA ALA A 91 10.46 -0.71 -11.03
C ALA A 91 11.66 0.23 -11.15
N ASN A 92 11.71 1.05 -12.21
CA ASN A 92 12.77 2.03 -12.44
C ASN A 92 12.83 3.09 -11.32
N ILE A 93 11.71 3.68 -10.93
CA ILE A 93 11.65 4.70 -9.87
C ILE A 93 12.07 4.12 -8.53
N LYS A 94 11.66 2.88 -8.22
CA LYS A 94 12.00 2.20 -6.97
C LYS A 94 13.40 1.57 -6.97
N GLY A 95 14.07 1.51 -8.11
CA GLY A 95 15.36 0.82 -8.26
C GLY A 95 15.23 -0.68 -8.01
N ALA A 96 14.13 -1.28 -8.45
CA ALA A 96 13.82 -2.70 -8.29
C ALA A 96 13.89 -3.43 -9.64
N GLU A 97 13.98 -4.75 -9.60
CA GLU A 97 14.03 -5.58 -10.82
C GLU A 97 12.67 -5.61 -11.54
N ALA A 98 11.58 -5.73 -10.78
CA ALA A 98 10.24 -5.82 -11.33
C ALA A 98 9.20 -5.17 -10.41
N ALA A 99 8.02 -4.89 -10.98
CA ALA A 99 6.86 -4.37 -10.26
C ALA A 99 5.59 -5.10 -10.68
N LEU A 100 4.57 -5.07 -9.81
CA LEU A 100 3.24 -5.59 -10.08
C LEU A 100 2.17 -4.65 -9.54
N VAL A 101 1.24 -4.26 -10.42
CA VAL A 101 0.13 -3.34 -10.10
C VAL A 101 -1.13 -4.08 -9.65
N PHE A 102 -1.79 -3.52 -8.64
CA PHE A 102 -3.04 -3.96 -8.04
C PHE A 102 -4.12 -2.88 -8.15
N ALA A 103 -5.38 -3.26 -8.04
CA ALA A 103 -6.50 -2.32 -8.14
C ALA A 103 -6.54 -1.25 -7.02
N THR A 104 -5.95 -1.51 -5.86
CA THR A 104 -5.78 -0.51 -4.80
C THR A 104 -4.51 -0.78 -3.99
N GLY A 105 -3.98 0.24 -3.30
CA GLY A 105 -2.91 0.05 -2.31
C GLY A 105 -3.31 -0.92 -1.21
N TYR A 106 -4.59 -0.90 -0.81
CA TYR A 106 -5.15 -1.85 0.15
C TYR A 106 -5.03 -3.29 -0.37
N GLN A 107 -5.46 -3.56 -1.61
CA GLN A 107 -5.35 -4.89 -2.23
C GLN A 107 -3.91 -5.35 -2.48
N ALA A 108 -2.98 -4.42 -2.74
CA ALA A 108 -1.56 -4.73 -2.84
C ALA A 108 -1.04 -5.32 -1.52
N ASN A 109 -1.31 -4.64 -0.39
CA ASN A 109 -0.94 -5.12 0.93
C ASN A 109 -1.51 -6.51 1.26
N LEU A 110 -2.82 -6.70 1.07
CA LEU A 110 -3.47 -8.00 1.30
C LEU A 110 -2.87 -9.08 0.41
N GLY A 111 -2.72 -8.79 -0.88
CA GLY A 111 -2.23 -9.74 -1.88
C GLY A 111 -0.81 -10.19 -1.60
N VAL A 112 0.08 -9.25 -1.32
CA VAL A 112 1.48 -9.52 -1.01
C VAL A 112 1.62 -10.35 0.25
N ILE A 113 1.02 -9.91 1.36
CA ILE A 113 1.18 -10.60 2.65
C ILE A 113 0.58 -12.01 2.59
N THR A 114 -0.61 -12.19 2.01
CA THR A 114 -1.28 -13.49 1.96
C THR A 114 -0.65 -14.46 0.95
N ALA A 115 0.03 -13.96 -0.08
CA ALA A 115 0.79 -14.81 -1.01
C ALA A 115 2.12 -15.29 -0.41
N LEU A 116 2.76 -14.43 0.40
CA LEU A 116 4.06 -14.68 0.98
C LEU A 116 4.01 -15.43 2.30
N ALA A 117 3.12 -15.10 3.24
CA ALA A 117 3.08 -15.71 4.56
C ALA A 117 1.98 -16.78 4.68
N SER A 118 2.20 -17.79 5.52
CA SER A 118 1.18 -18.79 5.87
C SER A 118 1.23 -19.22 7.33
N ARG A 119 0.34 -20.14 7.74
CA ARG A 119 0.15 -20.59 9.14
C ARG A 119 1.40 -21.02 9.93
N ASN A 120 2.49 -21.36 9.24
CA ASN A 120 3.74 -21.80 9.87
C ASN A 120 4.79 -20.66 9.96
N ASP A 121 4.43 -19.44 9.57
CA ASP A 121 5.32 -18.28 9.58
C ASP A 121 4.96 -17.32 10.74
N LEU A 122 5.87 -16.38 11.02
CA LEU A 122 5.70 -15.29 11.99
C LEU A 122 5.66 -13.94 11.28
N ILE A 123 4.69 -13.09 11.61
CA ILE A 123 4.64 -11.69 11.19
C ILE A 123 4.78 -10.79 12.41
N LEU A 124 5.82 -9.96 12.41
CA LEU A 124 6.01 -8.85 13.34
C LEU A 124 5.49 -7.58 12.67
N ALA A 125 4.43 -6.99 13.21
CA ALA A 125 3.79 -5.80 12.64
C ALA A 125 3.82 -4.63 13.62
N ASP A 126 4.15 -3.42 13.15
CA ASP A 126 4.06 -2.23 13.99
C ASP A 126 2.62 -2.02 14.48
N ARG A 127 2.46 -1.50 15.69
CA ARG A 127 1.14 -1.23 16.27
C ARG A 127 0.41 -0.09 15.54
N LEU A 128 1.09 0.80 14.84
CA LEU A 128 0.47 1.87 14.06
C LEU A 128 0.35 1.56 12.56
N ASN A 129 0.69 0.33 12.14
CA ASN A 129 0.51 -0.08 10.75
C ASN A 129 -0.91 0.19 10.25
N HIS A 130 -0.98 0.61 8.98
CA HIS A 130 -2.23 0.82 8.27
C HIS A 130 -3.10 -0.45 8.28
N ALA A 131 -4.41 -0.25 8.31
CA ALA A 131 -5.38 -1.34 8.45
C ALA A 131 -5.17 -2.46 7.40
N SER A 132 -4.83 -2.11 6.16
CA SER A 132 -4.56 -3.12 5.12
C SER A 132 -3.40 -4.06 5.45
N LEU A 133 -2.34 -3.59 6.11
CA LEU A 133 -1.23 -4.46 6.52
C LEU A 133 -1.68 -5.41 7.63
N VAL A 134 -2.47 -4.89 8.58
CA VAL A 134 -3.05 -5.69 9.68
C VAL A 134 -3.99 -6.77 9.12
N ASP A 135 -4.89 -6.38 8.22
CA ASP A 135 -5.85 -7.27 7.59
C ASP A 135 -5.15 -8.33 6.73
N GLY A 136 -4.12 -7.96 5.97
CA GLY A 136 -3.26 -8.90 5.25
C GLY A 136 -2.58 -9.91 6.18
N ALA A 137 -2.03 -9.44 7.31
CA ALA A 137 -1.39 -10.30 8.30
C ALA A 137 -2.37 -11.29 8.92
N LEU A 138 -3.57 -10.83 9.29
CA LEU A 138 -4.64 -11.70 9.82
C LEU A 138 -5.09 -12.75 8.80
N LEU A 139 -5.33 -12.34 7.55
CA LEU A 139 -5.77 -13.23 6.48
C LEU A 139 -4.71 -14.28 6.08
N SER A 140 -3.42 -13.99 6.31
CA SER A 140 -2.33 -14.94 6.03
C SER A 140 -2.37 -16.20 6.90
N LYS A 141 -3.08 -16.14 8.05
CA LYS A 141 -3.09 -17.17 9.11
C LYS A 141 -1.75 -17.38 9.82
N ALA A 142 -0.71 -16.63 9.47
CA ALA A 142 0.57 -16.65 10.18
C ALA A 142 0.39 -16.26 11.65
N LYS A 143 1.35 -16.61 12.51
CA LYS A 143 1.37 -16.05 13.86
C LYS A 143 1.67 -14.56 13.76
N VAL A 144 0.73 -13.71 14.15
CA VAL A 144 0.94 -12.25 14.17
C VAL A 144 1.29 -11.78 15.58
N LYS A 145 2.37 -11.02 15.70
CA LYS A 145 2.74 -10.28 16.92
C LYS A 145 2.86 -8.80 16.58
N ARG A 146 2.15 -7.95 17.31
CA ARG A 146 2.23 -6.49 17.12
C ARG A 146 3.16 -5.87 18.15
N TYR A 147 4.24 -5.24 17.70
CA TYR A 147 5.21 -4.59 18.59
C TYR A 147 4.81 -3.12 18.84
N PRO A 148 5.17 -2.53 20.00
CA PRO A 148 4.98 -1.11 20.23
C PRO A 148 5.63 -0.28 19.12
N HIS A 149 5.02 0.85 18.78
CA HIS A 149 5.44 1.66 17.65
C HIS A 149 6.94 1.98 17.68
N CYS A 150 7.63 1.66 16.58
CA CYS A 150 9.07 1.87 16.41
C CYS A 150 9.99 1.23 17.49
N ASP A 151 9.51 0.25 18.26
CA ASP A 151 10.28 -0.41 19.32
C ASP A 151 11.16 -1.56 18.77
N MET A 152 12.39 -1.21 18.39
CA MET A 152 13.34 -2.16 17.81
C MET A 152 13.83 -3.23 18.80
N LYS A 153 13.79 -2.95 20.11
CA LYS A 153 14.20 -3.92 21.13
C LYS A 153 13.22 -5.09 21.15
N VAL A 154 11.92 -4.80 21.15
CA VAL A 154 10.87 -5.83 21.09
C VAL A 154 10.94 -6.62 19.79
N VAL A 155 11.19 -5.95 18.66
CA VAL A 155 11.38 -6.62 17.36
C VAL A 155 12.55 -7.60 17.45
N GLU A 156 13.71 -7.16 17.95
CA GLU A 156 14.89 -8.01 18.06
C GLU A 156 14.64 -9.22 18.98
N ASP A 157 14.04 -9.00 20.14
CA ASP A 157 13.77 -10.07 21.11
C ASP A 157 12.84 -11.15 20.55
N TRP A 158 11.86 -10.77 19.73
CA TRP A 158 10.99 -11.74 19.07
C TRP A 158 11.62 -12.43 17.85
N LEU A 159 12.60 -11.81 17.19
CA LEU A 159 13.34 -12.41 16.09
C LEU A 159 14.36 -13.47 16.53
N LYS A 160 14.85 -13.38 17.78
CA LYS A 160 15.79 -14.34 18.40
C LYS A 160 15.22 -15.74 18.58
N VAL A 161 13.89 -15.91 18.54
CA VAL A 161 13.25 -17.21 18.72
C VAL A 161 13.47 -18.08 17.48
N ASP A 162 14.47 -18.96 17.55
CA ASP A 162 14.86 -19.84 16.44
C ASP A 162 14.05 -21.15 16.41
N GLY A 163 13.95 -21.78 15.24
CA GLY A 163 13.31 -23.09 15.04
C GLY A 163 11.79 -23.15 15.17
N GLN A 164 11.13 -22.10 15.66
CA GLN A 164 9.67 -22.11 15.90
C GLN A 164 8.84 -21.84 14.62
N TYR A 165 9.39 -21.13 13.64
CA TYR A 165 8.66 -20.69 12.46
C TYR A 165 9.45 -20.99 11.19
N ARG A 166 8.75 -21.34 10.11
CA ARG A 166 9.37 -21.59 8.80
C ARG A 166 10.01 -20.32 8.23
N ARG A 167 9.31 -19.18 8.31
CA ARG A 167 9.79 -17.85 7.91
C ARG A 167 9.35 -16.79 8.90
N LYS A 168 10.12 -15.71 8.97
CA LYS A 168 9.85 -14.53 9.79
C LYS A 168 9.70 -13.32 8.86
N PHE A 169 8.68 -12.51 9.11
CA PHE A 169 8.39 -11.29 8.38
C PHE A 169 8.36 -10.11 9.34
N ILE A 170 8.92 -8.98 8.91
CA ILE A 170 8.73 -7.69 9.53
C ILE A 170 7.89 -6.86 8.57
N VAL A 171 6.78 -6.32 9.05
CA VAL A 171 5.82 -5.56 8.24
C VAL A 171 5.65 -4.18 8.87
N THR A 172 5.88 -3.11 8.10
CA THR A 172 5.78 -1.74 8.58
C THR A 172 5.28 -0.78 7.50
N ASP A 173 4.51 0.24 7.86
CA ASP A 173 4.48 1.49 7.08
C ASP A 173 5.89 2.11 7.11
N SER A 174 6.29 2.80 6.04
CA SER A 174 7.55 3.56 6.01
C SER A 174 7.38 4.99 6.51
N VAL A 175 6.20 5.58 6.27
CA VAL A 175 5.74 6.87 6.79
C VAL A 175 4.35 6.64 7.38
N PHE A 176 4.18 6.84 8.68
CA PHE A 176 2.93 6.57 9.36
C PHE A 176 1.92 7.71 9.11
N SER A 177 0.71 7.35 8.69
CA SER A 177 -0.25 8.30 8.11
C SER A 177 -0.80 9.34 9.09
N MET A 178 -0.86 9.00 10.38
CA MET A 178 -1.45 9.85 11.41
C MET A 178 -0.44 10.83 11.99
N ASP A 179 0.76 10.35 12.31
CA ASP A 179 1.79 11.11 13.02
C ASP A 179 2.85 11.69 12.05
N GLY A 180 2.95 11.15 10.83
CA GLY A 180 3.88 11.62 9.80
C GLY A 180 5.34 11.27 10.04
N ASP A 181 5.63 10.46 11.06
CA ASP A 181 6.96 9.99 11.40
C ASP A 181 7.42 8.83 10.49
N LEU A 182 8.73 8.57 10.51
CA LEU A 182 9.38 7.57 9.67
C LEU A 182 9.71 6.31 10.45
N ALA A 183 9.45 5.15 9.85
CA ALA A 183 9.93 3.89 10.40
C ALA A 183 11.47 3.84 10.44
N PRO A 184 12.06 3.18 11.45
CA PRO A 184 13.51 3.04 11.61
C PRO A 184 14.10 2.02 10.61
N LEU A 185 14.02 2.31 9.31
CA LEU A 185 14.32 1.38 8.23
C LEU A 185 15.77 0.84 8.25
N HIS A 186 16.74 1.63 8.72
CA HIS A 186 18.12 1.14 8.90
C HIS A 186 18.17 -0.02 9.91
N ALA A 187 17.54 0.15 11.08
CA ALA A 187 17.53 -0.86 12.14
C ALA A 187 16.74 -2.10 11.70
N LEU A 188 15.55 -1.89 11.12
CA LEU A 188 14.71 -2.97 10.60
C LEU A 188 15.43 -3.80 9.51
N THR A 189 16.12 -3.13 8.58
CA THR A 189 16.87 -3.82 7.52
C THR A 189 18.05 -4.62 8.09
N ALA A 190 18.79 -4.04 9.04
CA ALA A 190 19.90 -4.74 9.70
C ALA A 190 19.40 -5.98 10.47
N MET A 191 18.30 -5.86 11.20
CA MET A 191 17.69 -6.99 11.92
C MET A 191 17.12 -8.04 10.98
N ALA A 192 16.44 -7.63 9.90
CA ALA A 192 15.92 -8.56 8.89
C ALA A 192 17.05 -9.43 8.32
N LYS A 193 18.19 -8.82 7.99
CA LYS A 193 19.38 -9.54 7.54
C LYS A 193 19.96 -10.45 8.63
N LYS A 194 20.16 -9.93 9.84
CA LYS A 194 20.76 -10.67 10.98
C LYS A 194 19.97 -11.92 11.36
N TYR A 195 18.64 -11.86 11.29
CA TYR A 195 17.76 -12.93 11.75
C TYR A 195 17.07 -13.72 10.63
N ASN A 196 17.52 -13.54 9.39
CA ASN A 196 16.94 -14.16 8.19
C ASN A 196 15.41 -13.96 8.10
N ALA A 197 14.98 -12.72 8.30
CA ALA A 197 13.59 -12.31 8.15
C ALA A 197 13.40 -11.48 6.87
N VAL A 198 12.18 -11.50 6.33
CA VAL A 198 11.79 -10.71 5.16
C VAL A 198 11.18 -9.39 5.62
N LEU A 199 11.72 -8.27 5.17
CA LEU A 199 11.16 -6.94 5.43
C LEU A 199 10.17 -6.55 4.32
N ILE A 200 8.94 -6.21 4.72
CA ILE A 200 7.89 -5.69 3.85
C ILE A 200 7.58 -4.26 4.33
N ILE A 201 7.73 -3.29 3.45
CA ILE A 201 7.38 -1.89 3.74
C ILE A 201 6.19 -1.43 2.91
N ASP A 202 5.29 -0.64 3.51
CA ASP A 202 4.28 0.15 2.80
C ASP A 202 4.73 1.61 2.71
N ASP A 203 5.06 2.03 1.50
CA ASP A 203 5.55 3.36 1.15
C ASP A 203 4.48 4.21 0.47
N ALA A 204 3.21 4.02 0.82
CA ALA A 204 2.09 4.77 0.28
C ALA A 204 2.17 6.28 0.52
N HIS A 205 2.74 6.69 1.66
CA HIS A 205 2.91 8.10 2.03
C HIS A 205 4.30 8.65 1.68
N GLY A 206 5.31 7.79 1.43
CA GLY A 206 6.64 8.22 0.99
C GLY A 206 6.79 8.30 -0.53
N THR A 207 6.16 7.39 -1.30
CA THR A 207 6.25 7.37 -2.77
C THR A 207 5.73 8.67 -3.37
N GLY A 208 6.52 9.29 -4.25
CA GLY A 208 6.22 10.59 -4.86
C GLY A 208 6.54 11.79 -3.97
N VAL A 209 6.76 11.60 -2.67
CA VAL A 209 7.02 12.68 -1.70
C VAL A 209 8.49 12.73 -1.30
N LEU A 210 9.03 11.58 -0.87
CA LEU A 210 10.36 11.47 -0.32
C LEU A 210 11.36 10.91 -1.35
N GLY A 211 12.63 11.17 -1.10
CA GLY A 211 13.73 10.67 -1.91
C GLY A 211 13.86 11.40 -3.25
N ARG A 212 15.03 11.24 -3.89
CA ARG A 212 15.29 11.88 -5.18
C ARG A 212 14.27 11.39 -6.21
N LYS A 213 13.68 12.32 -6.97
CA LYS A 213 12.61 12.05 -7.96
C LYS A 213 11.36 11.37 -7.39
N GLY A 214 11.12 11.44 -6.07
CA GLY A 214 9.96 10.80 -5.44
C GLY A 214 10.08 9.28 -5.32
N ALA A 215 11.30 8.74 -5.35
CA ALA A 215 11.55 7.29 -5.24
C ALA A 215 11.04 6.68 -3.92
N GLY A 216 10.81 7.49 -2.89
CA GLY A 216 10.19 7.10 -1.63
C GLY A 216 11.16 6.99 -0.45
N THR A 217 10.67 6.42 0.65
CA THR A 217 11.34 6.51 1.95
C THR A 217 12.67 5.77 1.99
N ALA A 218 12.76 4.61 1.36
CA ALA A 218 14.01 3.85 1.27
C ALA A 218 15.12 4.66 0.58
N ALA A 219 14.79 5.34 -0.53
CA ALA A 219 15.72 6.19 -1.25
C ALA A 219 16.09 7.45 -0.45
N HIS A 220 15.14 8.04 0.28
CA HIS A 220 15.39 9.18 1.17
C HIS A 220 16.40 8.85 2.27
N LEU A 221 16.21 7.69 2.93
CA LEU A 221 17.09 7.20 3.99
C LEU A 221 18.33 6.46 3.46
N GLN A 222 18.50 6.38 2.13
CA GLN A 222 19.60 5.64 1.49
C GLN A 222 19.70 4.16 1.93
N VAL A 223 18.56 3.55 2.30
CA VAL A 223 18.45 2.14 2.62
C VAL A 223 18.25 1.35 1.31
N LYS A 224 19.15 0.41 1.06
CA LYS A 224 19.14 -0.42 -0.16
C LYS A 224 18.64 -1.84 0.15
N ASN A 225 18.29 -2.57 -0.91
CA ASN A 225 17.97 -3.99 -0.87
C ASN A 225 16.78 -4.35 0.05
N ILE A 226 15.77 -3.49 0.10
CA ILE A 226 14.49 -3.84 0.74
C ILE A 226 13.75 -4.80 -0.21
N PRO A 227 13.46 -6.05 0.23
CA PRO A 227 13.01 -7.09 -0.68
C PRO A 227 11.59 -6.88 -1.19
N VAL A 228 10.73 -6.22 -0.41
CA VAL A 228 9.34 -5.96 -0.78
C VAL A 228 8.98 -4.52 -0.42
N GLN A 229 8.74 -3.69 -1.43
CA GLN A 229 8.27 -2.32 -1.26
C GLN A 229 6.90 -2.18 -1.90
N ILE A 230 5.89 -1.86 -1.09
CA ILE A 230 4.52 -1.64 -1.52
C ILE A 230 4.28 -0.13 -1.62
N GLY A 231 3.44 0.31 -2.54
CA GLY A 231 3.05 1.71 -2.67
C GLY A 231 1.65 1.86 -3.23
N THR A 232 1.22 3.12 -3.38
CA THR A 232 -0.09 3.45 -3.94
C THR A 232 -0.01 4.51 -5.02
N LEU A 233 -0.92 4.39 -5.99
CA LEU A 233 -1.12 5.38 -7.03
C LEU A 233 -2.12 6.48 -6.60
N SER A 234 -2.82 6.30 -5.47
CA SER A 234 -3.97 7.15 -5.09
C SER A 234 -3.67 8.34 -4.20
N LYS A 235 -2.39 8.62 -3.93
CA LYS A 235 -1.95 9.76 -3.12
C LYS A 235 -1.14 10.74 -3.96
N ALA A 236 0.18 10.80 -3.74
CA ALA A 236 1.07 11.70 -4.48
C ALA A 236 0.97 11.54 -6.00
N LEU A 237 0.74 10.31 -6.48
CA LEU A 237 0.64 10.00 -7.91
C LEU A 237 -0.74 10.32 -8.53
N GLY A 238 -1.72 10.74 -7.73
CA GLY A 238 -2.94 11.40 -8.20
C GLY A 238 -3.91 10.54 -9.02
N SER A 239 -3.92 9.22 -8.83
CA SER A 239 -4.79 8.29 -9.58
C SER A 239 -5.49 7.27 -8.66
N LEU A 240 -5.70 6.04 -9.12
CA LEU A 240 -6.18 4.89 -8.35
C LEU A 240 -5.24 3.71 -8.61
N GLY A 241 -5.00 2.90 -7.58
CA GLY A 241 -4.19 1.69 -7.70
C GLY A 241 -3.20 1.48 -6.56
N GLY A 242 -2.62 0.30 -6.54
CA GLY A 242 -1.52 -0.09 -5.67
C GLY A 242 -0.44 -0.77 -6.48
N PHE A 243 0.75 -0.92 -5.92
CA PHE A 243 1.79 -1.71 -6.56
C PHE A 243 2.73 -2.30 -5.52
N VAL A 244 3.49 -3.30 -5.93
CA VAL A 244 4.64 -3.83 -5.21
C VAL A 244 5.83 -3.90 -6.14
N THR A 245 7.03 -3.63 -5.62
CA THR A 245 8.30 -3.76 -6.33
C THR A 245 9.26 -4.64 -5.55
N GLY A 246 10.05 -5.44 -6.25
CA GLY A 246 11.06 -6.34 -5.69
C GLY A 246 11.79 -7.11 -6.79
N SER A 247 12.19 -8.35 -6.50
CA SER A 247 12.80 -9.24 -7.50
C SER A 247 11.79 -9.77 -8.52
N ALA A 248 12.26 -10.26 -9.67
CA ALA A 248 11.41 -10.95 -10.64
C ALA A 248 10.74 -12.18 -10.02
N ASP A 249 11.49 -12.98 -9.25
CA ASP A 249 10.95 -14.15 -8.52
C ASP A 249 9.80 -13.78 -7.56
N LEU A 250 9.89 -12.62 -6.90
CA LEU A 250 8.81 -12.11 -6.07
C LEU A 250 7.57 -11.86 -6.93
N ILE A 251 7.73 -11.14 -8.03
CA ILE A 251 6.60 -10.78 -8.89
C ILE A 251 5.96 -12.04 -9.49
N ASP A 252 6.74 -13.01 -9.96
CA ASP A 252 6.24 -14.29 -10.47
C ASP A 252 5.46 -15.07 -9.40
N CYS A 253 5.98 -15.11 -8.17
CA CYS A 253 5.28 -15.71 -7.04
C CYS A 253 3.93 -15.03 -6.79
N LEU A 254 3.88 -13.69 -6.83
CA LEU A 254 2.66 -12.93 -6.60
C LEU A 254 1.63 -13.09 -7.71
N VAL A 255 2.05 -13.13 -8.97
CA VAL A 255 1.17 -13.39 -10.12
C VAL A 255 0.43 -14.72 -9.95
N ASN A 256 1.11 -15.73 -9.43
CA ASN A 256 0.56 -17.08 -9.27
C ASN A 256 -0.20 -17.32 -7.95
N LYS A 257 0.02 -16.51 -6.92
CA LYS A 257 -0.51 -16.78 -5.57
C LYS A 257 -1.38 -15.67 -4.99
N SER A 258 -1.28 -14.45 -5.50
CA SER A 258 -1.99 -13.31 -4.94
C SER A 258 -3.46 -13.33 -5.34
N ARG A 259 -4.32 -13.70 -4.38
CA ARG A 259 -5.78 -13.78 -4.61
C ARG A 259 -6.38 -12.43 -5.01
N THR A 260 -5.85 -11.32 -4.50
CA THR A 260 -6.33 -9.97 -4.82
C THR A 260 -5.95 -9.52 -6.23
N LEU A 261 -5.00 -10.21 -6.89
CA LEU A 261 -4.72 -10.07 -8.32
C LEU A 261 -5.60 -11.02 -9.14
N ILE A 262 -5.62 -12.30 -8.77
CA ILE A 262 -6.26 -13.39 -9.54
C ILE A 262 -7.77 -13.20 -9.65
N TYR A 263 -8.42 -12.84 -8.54
CA TYR A 263 -9.87 -12.80 -8.40
C TYR A 263 -10.45 -11.37 -8.33
N SER A 264 -9.70 -10.37 -8.82
CA SER A 264 -10.16 -8.99 -8.93
C SER A 264 -10.07 -8.52 -10.37
N THR A 265 -11.08 -7.79 -10.84
CA THR A 265 -11.01 -7.07 -12.12
C THR A 265 -9.83 -6.10 -12.09
N ALA A 266 -9.13 -6.02 -13.22
CA ALA A 266 -7.99 -5.12 -13.40
C ALA A 266 -8.45 -3.64 -13.40
N LEU A 267 -7.59 -2.71 -12.93
CA LEU A 267 -7.77 -1.27 -13.16
C LEU A 267 -7.99 -0.96 -14.64
N PRO A 268 -8.82 0.04 -14.98
CA PRO A 268 -8.99 0.55 -16.35
C PRO A 268 -7.69 0.96 -17.04
#